data_AF-A0AAW6WDK8-F1
#
_entry.id   AF-A0AAW6WDK8-F1
#
_cell.length_a   1.000
_cell.length_b   1.000
_cell.length_c   1.000
_cell.angle_alpha   90.00
_cell.angle_beta   90.00
_cell.angle_gamma   90.00
#
_symmetry.space_group_name_H-M   'P 1'
#
loop_
_entity.id
_entity.type
_entity.pdbx_description
1 polymer ?
#
loop_
_entity_poly.entity_id
_entity_poly.type
_entity_poly.pdbx_seq_one_letter_code
_entity_poly.pdbx_strand_id
1 'polypeptide(L)' 'MSKYKVNFYASTRYVGAEVEEDVDLIEDYGFSEEKAKKIFEDEDKLQEIFNEWLFENIDAGWKRLEEE' A
#
# COMPACT_ATOMS: atom_id res chain seq x y z
N MET A 1 8.31 19.07 -2.29
CA MET A 1 7.40 17.94 -2.59
C MET A 1 8.21 16.98 -3.43
N SER A 2 8.42 15.76 -2.94
CA SER A 2 9.03 14.72 -3.75
C SER A 2 8.18 14.44 -4.98
N LYS A 3 8.85 14.06 -6.06
CA LYS A 3 8.22 13.77 -7.35
C LYS A 3 7.50 12.40 -7.35
N TYR A 4 7.82 11.53 -6.39
CA TYR A 4 7.40 10.13 -6.37
C TYR A 4 6.51 9.82 -5.17
N LYS A 5 5.59 10.76 -4.87
CA LYS A 5 4.60 10.62 -3.81
C LYS A 5 3.34 9.92 -4.34
N VAL A 6 2.84 8.95 -3.60
CA VAL A 6 1.63 8.17 -3.90
C VAL A 6 0.73 8.16 -2.69
N ASN A 7 -0.59 8.16 -2.93
CA ASN A 7 -1.58 8.03 -1.89
C ASN A 7 -2.08 6.58 -1.86
N PHE A 8 -1.96 5.93 -0.72
CA PHE A 8 -2.51 4.60 -0.48
C PHE A 8 -3.78 4.73 0.33
N TYR A 9 -4.81 4.02 -0.13
CA TYR A 9 -6.14 4.06 0.46
C TYR A 9 -6.71 2.66 0.53
N ALA A 10 -7.32 2.35 1.67
CA ALA A 10 -8.08 1.12 1.83
C ALA A 10 -9.32 1.36 2.70
N SER A 11 -10.42 0.71 2.33
CA SER A 11 -11.68 0.83 3.05
C SER A 11 -12.46 -0.48 2.97
N THR A 12 -13.08 -0.83 4.09
CA THR A 12 -14.03 -1.95 4.16
C THR A 12 -15.42 -1.57 3.63
N ARG A 13 -15.60 -0.32 3.17
CA ARG A 13 -16.88 0.30 2.78
C ARG A 13 -17.88 0.44 3.93
N TYR A 14 -17.49 0.11 5.16
CA TYR A 14 -18.24 0.42 6.36
C TYR A 14 -17.92 1.84 6.82
N VAL A 15 -18.91 2.53 7.40
CA VAL A 15 -18.76 3.92 7.83
C VAL A 15 -17.67 4.01 8.91
N GLY A 16 -16.67 4.87 8.67
CA GLY A 16 -15.56 5.11 9.60
C GLY A 16 -14.49 4.00 9.63
N ALA A 17 -14.46 3.10 8.65
CA ALA A 17 -13.48 2.02 8.55
C ALA A 17 -12.65 2.15 7.26
N GLU A 18 -11.91 3.26 7.18
CA GLU A 18 -10.95 3.56 6.12
C GLU A 18 -9.59 3.97 6.71
N VAL A 19 -8.52 3.66 5.98
CA VAL A 19 -7.16 4.09 6.25
C VAL A 19 -6.58 4.68 4.96
N GLU A 20 -5.93 5.83 5.08
CA GLU A 20 -5.32 6.55 3.98
C GLU A 20 -3.97 7.10 4.43
N GLU A 21 -2.94 6.93 3.61
CA GLU A 21 -1.61 7.43 3.88
C GLU A 21 -0.93 7.93 2.61
N ASP A 22 -0.27 9.07 2.77
CA ASP A 22 0.47 9.77 1.75
C ASP A 22 1.95 9.35 1.84
N VAL A 23 2.38 8.48 0.94
CA VAL A 23 3.69 7.82 0.96
C VAL A 23 4.66 8.42 -0.06
N ASP A 24 5.89 8.65 0.37
CA ASP A 24 7.02 9.03 -0.45
C ASP A 24 7.97 7.85 -0.69
N LEU A 25 8.09 7.42 -1.95
CA LEU A 25 8.95 6.27 -2.28
C LEU A 25 10.43 6.50 -1.94
N ILE A 26 10.89 7.76 -1.83
CA ILE A 26 12.27 8.08 -1.45
C ILE A 26 12.38 8.28 0.06
N GLU A 27 11.54 9.13 0.65
CA GLU A 27 11.68 9.50 2.07
C GLU A 27 11.21 8.39 3.01
N ASP A 28 10.09 7.71 2.71
CA ASP A 28 9.50 6.70 3.59
C ASP A 28 10.08 5.30 3.35
N TYR A 29 10.32 4.95 2.07
CA TYR A 29 10.85 3.63 1.68
C TYR A 29 12.37 3.61 1.43
N GLY A 30 13.03 4.77 1.41
CA GLY A 30 14.48 4.87 1.22
C GLY A 30 14.97 4.47 -0.18
N PHE A 31 14.10 4.48 -1.20
CA PHE A 31 14.52 4.11 -2.55
C PHE A 31 15.36 5.21 -3.20
N SER A 32 16.29 4.80 -4.07
CA SER A 32 16.98 5.74 -4.94
C SER A 32 16.00 6.38 -5.93
N GLU A 33 16.34 7.57 -6.45
CA GLU A 33 15.50 8.28 -7.41
C GLU A 33 15.17 7.43 -8.65
N GLU A 34 16.14 6.67 -9.17
CA GLU A 34 15.95 5.76 -10.30
C GLU A 34 14.97 4.63 -9.98
N LYS A 35 15.10 4.03 -8.79
CA LYS A 35 14.21 2.95 -8.35
C LYS A 35 12.80 3.47 -8.09
N ALA A 36 12.68 4.61 -7.40
CA ALA A 36 11.40 5.29 -7.14
C ALA A 36 10.69 5.61 -8.45
N LYS A 37 11.40 6.14 -9.45
CA LYS A 37 10.86 6.37 -10.79
C LYS A 37 10.34 5.08 -11.44
N LYS A 38 11.14 4.01 -11.40
CA LYS A 38 10.77 2.72 -12.00
C LYS A 38 9.52 2.10 -11.36
N ILE A 39 9.34 2.27 -10.05
CA ILE A 39 8.15 1.81 -9.33
C ILE A 39 6.96 2.70 -9.68
N PHE A 40 7.15 4.02 -9.65
CA PHE A 40 6.09 4.99 -9.94
C PHE A 40 5.53 4.89 -11.37
N GLU A 41 6.35 4.47 -12.34
CA GLU A 41 5.96 4.29 -13.75
C GLU A 41 5.49 2.85 -14.07
N ASP A 42 5.47 1.93 -13.11
CA ASP A 42 5.12 0.51 -13.30
C ASP A 42 4.05 0.08 -12.29
N GLU A 43 2.81 -0.07 -12.78
CA GLU A 43 1.64 -0.39 -11.93
C GLU A 43 1.81 -1.71 -11.16
N ASP A 44 2.44 -2.74 -11.74
CA ASP A 44 2.65 -4.03 -11.07
C ASP A 44 3.58 -3.86 -9.87
N LYS A 45 4.67 -3.09 -10.02
CA LYS A 45 5.58 -2.78 -8.90
C LYS A 45 4.91 -1.92 -7.84
N LEU A 46 4.11 -0.94 -8.26
CA LEU A 46 3.39 -0.09 -7.31
C LEU A 46 2.36 -0.91 -6.52
N GLN A 47 1.71 -1.88 -7.16
CA GLN A 47 0.81 -2.83 -6.51
C GLN A 47 1.55 -3.73 -5.49
N GLU A 48 2.78 -4.16 -5.77
CA GLU A 48 3.60 -4.90 -4.79
C GLU A 48 3.83 -4.07 -3.51
N ILE A 49 4.23 -2.80 -3.65
CA ILE A 49 4.44 -1.90 -2.50
C ILE A 49 3.12 -1.64 -1.76
N PHE A 50 2.01 -1.46 -2.47
CA PHE A 50 0.70 -1.28 -1.85
C PHE A 50 0.25 -2.54 -1.08
N ASN A 51 0.54 -3.74 -1.58
CA ASN A 51 0.23 -4.99 -0.87
C ASN A 51 1.03 -5.14 0.44
N GLU A 52 2.31 -4.72 0.43
CA GLU A 52 3.12 -4.68 1.66
C GLU A 52 2.52 -3.69 2.66
N TRP A 53 2.21 -2.47 2.22
CA TRP A 53 1.57 -1.45 3.05
C TRP A 53 0.21 -1.91 3.62
N LEU A 54 -0.61 -2.58 2.81
CA LEU A 54 -1.89 -3.16 3.25
C LEU A 54 -1.69 -4.18 4.38
N PHE A 55 -0.70 -5.05 4.25
CA PHE A 55 -0.41 -6.08 5.25
C PHE A 55 0.08 -5.49 6.58
N GLU A 56 0.83 -4.39 6.52
CA GLU A 56 1.32 -3.70 7.73
C GLU A 56 0.23 -2.89 8.45
N ASN A 57 -0.78 -2.39 7.71
CA ASN A 57 -1.78 -1.46 8.25
C ASN A 57 -3.17 -2.08 8.48
N ILE A 58 -3.51 -3.19 7.81
CA ILE A 58 -4.84 -3.81 7.90
C ILE A 58 -4.75 -5.21 8.47
N ASP A 59 -5.29 -5.38 9.68
CA ASP A 59 -5.47 -6.68 10.31
C ASP A 59 -6.68 -7.42 9.68
N ALA A 60 -6.40 -8.23 8.66
CA ALA A 60 -7.39 -9.04 7.96
C ALA A 60 -6.94 -10.50 7.85
N GLY A 61 -7.90 -11.42 7.86
CA GLY A 61 -7.62 -12.85 7.80
C GLY A 61 -8.82 -13.69 7.36
N TRP A 62 -8.63 -15.00 7.34
CA TRP A 62 -9.66 -15.98 6.99
C TRP A 62 -9.57 -17.17 7.94
N LYS A 63 -10.67 -17.91 8.08
CA LYS A 63 -10.72 -19.18 8.80
C LYS A 63 -11.40 -20.24 7.94
N ARG A 64 -10.96 -21.50 8.05
CA ARG A 64 -11.68 -22.63 7.43
C ARG A 64 -12.92 -22.93 8.27
N LEU A 65 -14.03 -23.14 7.59
CA LEU A 65 -15.24 -23.70 8.19
C LEU A 65 -15.21 -25.18 7.80
N GLU A 66 -14.73 -26.05 8.68
CA GLU A 66 -15.01 -27.48 8.54
C GLU A 66 -16.47 -27.68 8.93
N GLU A 67 -17.24 -28.45 8.15
CA GLU A 67 -18.60 -28.85 8.54
C GLU A 67 -18.50 -29.62 9.87
N GLU A 68 -19.33 -29.27 10.85
CA GLU A 68 -19.44 -30.02 12.12
C GLU A 68 -19.70 -31.52 11.90
#